data_AF-A0A4Y3WPM6-F1
#
_entry.id   AF-A0A4Y3WPM6-F1
#
_cell.length_a   1.000
_cell.length_b   1.000
_cell.length_c   1.000
_cell.angle_alpha   90.00
_cell.angle_beta   90.00
_cell.angle_gamma   90.00
#
_symmetry.space_group_name_H-M   'P 1'
#
loop_
_entity.id
_entity.type
_entity.pdbx_description
1 polymer ?
#
loop_
_entity_poly.entity_id
_entity_poly.type
_entity_poly.pdbx_seq_one_letter_code
_entity_poly.pdbx_strand_id
1 'polypeptide(L)'
;MTIALGDNGAQSKINNRSEPTVPTCPTCSTTKPREAFAVDRSKASGHKSACKLCDAASSRAYDAAHLDARRARQRAAGRRRRA
;
A
#
# COMPACT_ATOMS: atom_id res chain seq x y z
N MET A 1 19.23 -25.35 59.48
CA MET A 1 20.07 -24.83 58.38
C MET A 1 19.62 -25.56 57.13
N THR A 2 19.21 -25.02 55.99
CA THR A 2 19.03 -23.65 55.49
C THR A 2 18.26 -23.81 54.17
N ILE A 3 17.14 -23.10 54.06
CA ILE A 3 16.62 -22.44 52.85
C ILE A 3 16.07 -23.32 51.71
N ALA A 4 14.74 -23.23 51.56
CA ALA A 4 14.02 -23.42 50.32
C ALA A 4 14.42 -22.34 49.29
N LEU A 5 14.84 -22.74 48.10
CA LEU A 5 14.88 -21.86 46.93
C LEU A 5 14.13 -22.57 45.81
N GLY A 6 12.87 -22.19 45.64
CA GLY A 6 12.08 -22.53 44.48
C GLY A 6 12.50 -21.63 43.32
N ASP A 7 13.01 -22.25 42.26
CA ASP A 7 13.30 -21.57 41.00
C ASP A 7 11.99 -21.22 40.29
N ASN A 8 11.46 -20.04 40.63
CA ASN A 8 10.41 -19.38 39.89
C ASN A 8 10.97 -18.96 38.52
N GLY A 9 10.86 -19.86 37.55
CA GLY A 9 11.15 -19.61 36.14
C GLY A 9 10.25 -18.49 35.62
N ALA A 10 10.79 -17.26 35.64
CA ALA A 10 10.18 -16.07 35.09
C ALA A 10 9.80 -16.31 33.63
N GLN A 11 8.50 -16.40 33.35
CA GLN A 11 7.98 -16.41 31.99
C GLN A 11 8.37 -15.08 31.33
N SER A 12 9.30 -15.18 30.40
CA SER A 12 9.77 -14.10 29.52
C SER A 12 8.60 -13.57 28.69
N LYS A 13 7.90 -12.55 29.21
CA LYS A 13 6.91 -11.78 28.46
C LYS A 13 7.63 -10.80 27.55
N ILE A 14 8.19 -11.29 26.45
CA ILE A 14 8.60 -10.42 25.34
C ILE A 14 7.34 -9.88 24.68
N ASN A 15 6.89 -8.73 25.19
CA ASN A 15 5.82 -7.94 24.61
C ASN A 15 6.27 -7.46 23.22
N ASN A 16 5.91 -8.21 22.19
CA ASN A 16 6.09 -7.86 20.78
C ASN A 16 5.15 -6.70 20.41
N ARG A 17 5.50 -5.48 20.83
CA ARG A 17 4.66 -4.26 20.71
C ARG A 17 4.84 -3.51 19.38
N SER A 18 5.51 -4.10 18.41
CA SER A 18 5.85 -3.44 17.14
C SER A 18 5.54 -4.33 15.95
N GLU A 19 4.34 -4.92 15.90
CA GLU A 19 3.89 -5.58 14.67
C GLU A 19 3.55 -4.47 13.66
N PRO A 20 4.32 -4.30 12.57
CA PRO A 20 3.97 -3.30 11.57
C PRO A 20 2.59 -3.70 11.03
N THR A 21 1.60 -2.83 11.21
CA THR A 21 0.26 -3.02 10.64
C THR A 21 0.40 -3.01 9.12
N VAL A 22 0.64 -4.20 8.56
CA VAL A 22 0.83 -4.42 7.14
C VAL A 22 -0.54 -4.30 6.47
N PRO A 23 -0.77 -3.27 5.65
CA PRO A 23 -2.08 -3.08 5.02
C PRO A 23 -2.39 -4.19 4.02
N THR A 24 -3.64 -4.64 4.03
CA THR A 24 -4.17 -5.61 3.06
C THR A 24 -4.80 -4.88 1.88
N CYS A 25 -4.43 -5.26 0.67
CA CYS A 25 -5.05 -4.71 -0.54
C CYS A 25 -6.47 -5.29 -0.69
N PRO A 26 -7.54 -4.48 -0.79
CA PRO A 26 -8.91 -4.97 -0.94
C PRO A 26 -9.19 -5.56 -2.34
N THR A 27 -8.34 -5.30 -3.33
CA THR A 27 -8.53 -5.78 -4.71
C THR A 27 -7.94 -7.17 -4.94
N CYS A 28 -6.78 -7.45 -4.35
CA CYS A 28 -6.08 -8.74 -4.50
C CYS A 28 -5.97 -9.52 -3.19
N SER A 29 -6.57 -9.00 -2.11
CA SER A 29 -6.57 -9.57 -0.75
C SER A 29 -5.19 -9.96 -0.22
N THR A 30 -4.14 -9.32 -0.74
CA THR A 30 -2.75 -9.61 -0.35
C THR A 30 -2.28 -8.58 0.65
N THR A 31 -1.74 -9.07 1.77
CA THR A 31 -1.05 -8.26 2.76
C THR A 31 0.30 -7.82 2.19
N LYS A 32 0.53 -6.51 2.10
CA LYS A 32 1.75 -5.93 1.53
C LYS A 32 2.23 -4.78 2.40
N PRO A 33 3.54 -4.46 2.43
CA PRO A 33 4.02 -3.27 3.13
C PRO A 33 3.39 -2.00 2.52
N ARG A 34 3.28 -0.92 3.30
CA ARG A 34 2.78 0.40 2.82
C ARG A 34 3.52 0.90 1.58
N GLU A 35 4.77 0.50 1.40
CA GLU A 35 5.63 0.79 0.24
C GLU A 35 5.07 0.20 -1.08
N ALA A 36 4.31 -0.88 -1.00
CA ALA A 36 3.66 -1.50 -2.14
C ALA A 36 2.37 -0.79 -2.57
N PHE A 37 1.91 0.19 -1.78
CA PHE A 37 0.77 1.04 -2.10
C PHE A 37 1.29 2.35 -2.72
N ALA A 38 0.64 2.81 -3.78
CA ALA A 38 1.02 4.07 -4.41
C ALA A 38 0.76 5.24 -3.45
N VAL A 39 1.68 6.21 -3.41
CA VAL A 39 1.50 7.43 -2.62
C VAL A 39 0.48 8.31 -3.33
N ASP A 40 -0.53 8.75 -2.60
CA ASP A 40 -1.60 9.60 -3.08
C ASP A 40 -1.76 10.77 -2.12
N ARG A 41 -1.21 11.93 -2.53
CA ARG A 41 -1.23 13.16 -1.73
C ARG A 41 -2.61 13.81 -1.66
N SER A 42 -3.57 13.34 -2.46
CA SER A 42 -4.95 13.82 -2.42
C SER A 42 -5.78 13.13 -1.35
N LYS A 43 -5.32 11.99 -0.81
CA LYS A 43 -5.99 11.26 0.28
C LYS A 43 -5.41 11.65 1.64
N ALA A 44 -6.28 11.78 2.65
CA ALA A 44 -5.88 12.01 4.04
C ALA A 44 -4.91 10.92 4.57
N SER A 45 -5.02 9.69 4.07
CA SER A 45 -4.15 8.57 4.44
C SER A 45 -2.77 8.60 3.77
N GLY A 46 -2.55 9.48 2.77
CA GLY A 46 -1.30 9.60 2.01
C GLY A 46 -1.01 8.45 1.02
N HIS A 47 -1.80 7.39 1.03
CA HIS A 47 -1.64 6.22 0.16
C HIS A 47 -2.96 5.82 -0.50
N LYS A 48 -2.87 5.19 -1.67
CA LYS A 48 -4.00 4.54 -2.32
C LYS A 48 -4.46 3.31 -1.53
N SER A 49 -5.75 3.01 -1.64
CA SER A 49 -6.37 1.83 -1.02
C SER A 49 -5.93 0.53 -1.71
N ALA A 50 -5.63 0.58 -3.01
CA ALA A 50 -5.16 -0.56 -3.78
C ALA A 50 -3.62 -0.56 -3.91
N CYS A 51 -3.04 -1.75 -4.03
CA CYS A 51 -1.60 -1.88 -4.28
C CYS A 51 -1.23 -1.37 -5.69
N LYS A 52 0.06 -1.05 -5.90
CA LYS A 52 0.59 -0.54 -7.17
C LYS A 52 0.25 -1.42 -8.38
N LEU A 53 0.21 -2.74 -8.20
CA LEU A 53 -0.13 -3.67 -9.28
C LEU A 53 -1.60 -3.55 -9.70
N CYS A 54 -2.50 -3.53 -8.72
CA CYS A 54 -3.93 -3.34 -8.96
C CYS A 54 -4.22 -1.95 -9.53
N ASP A 55 -3.54 -0.93 -9.04
CA ASP A 55 -3.64 0.45 -9.56
C ASP A 55 -3.15 0.53 -11.01
N ALA A 56 -2.02 -0.09 -11.34
CA ALA A 56 -1.51 -0.15 -12.70
C ALA A 56 -2.44 -0.94 -13.64
N ALA A 57 -2.98 -2.07 -13.19
CA ALA A 57 -3.94 -2.86 -13.96
C ALA A 57 -5.22 -2.06 -14.24
N SER A 58 -5.78 -1.41 -13.22
CA SER A 58 -6.98 -0.59 -13.33
C SER A 58 -6.73 0.64 -14.21
N SER A 59 -5.58 1.29 -14.06
CA SER A 59 -5.16 2.42 -14.90
C SER A 59 -4.98 2.01 -16.36
N ARG A 60 -4.41 0.82 -16.63
CA ARG A 60 -4.30 0.26 -17.98
C ARG A 60 -5.66 -0.05 -18.59
N ALA A 61 -6.58 -0.62 -17.82
CA ALA A 61 -7.94 -0.89 -18.27
C ALA A 61 -8.71 0.40 -18.56
N TYR A 62 -8.58 1.40 -17.69
CA TYR A 62 -9.18 2.72 -17.89
C TYR A 62 -8.61 3.41 -19.12
N ASP A 63 -7.28 3.40 -19.27
CA ASP A 63 -6.63 3.92 -20.47
C ASP A 63 -7.14 3.15 -21.69
N ALA A 64 -7.11 1.81 -21.73
CA ALA A 64 -7.62 1.04 -22.86
C ALA A 64 -9.01 1.48 -23.33
N ALA A 65 -9.93 1.74 -22.40
CA ALA A 65 -11.28 2.21 -22.70
C ALA A 65 -11.37 3.71 -23.07
N HIS A 66 -10.44 4.54 -22.61
CA HIS A 66 -10.50 6.00 -22.78
C HIS A 66 -9.34 6.60 -23.59
N LEU A 67 -8.47 5.77 -24.19
CA LEU A 67 -7.28 6.17 -24.92
C LEU A 67 -7.65 7.07 -26.10
N ASP A 68 -8.70 6.74 -26.86
CA ASP A 68 -9.16 7.54 -27.98
C ASP A 68 -9.69 8.91 -27.55
N ALA A 69 -10.56 8.93 -26.55
CA ALA A 69 -11.06 10.18 -25.98
C ALA A 69 -9.93 11.03 -25.38
N ARG A 70 -8.97 10.40 -24.68
CA ARG A 70 -7.81 11.08 -24.09
C ARG A 70 -6.89 11.64 -25.19
N ARG A 71 -6.62 10.87 -26.25
CA ARG A 71 -5.81 11.31 -27.39
C ARG A 71 -6.48 12.43 -28.17
N ALA A 72 -7.79 12.34 -28.41
CA ALA A 72 -8.58 13.39 -29.04
C ALA A 72 -8.54 14.69 -28.21
N ARG A 73 -8.76 14.60 -26.89
CA ARG A 73 -8.62 15.73 -25.98
C ARG A 73 -7.21 16.31 -25.95
N GLN A 74 -6.16 15.48 -25.96
CA GLN A 74 -4.78 15.96 -25.97
C GLN A 74 -4.42 16.70 -27.27
N ARG A 75 -4.92 16.22 -28.42
CA ARG A 75 -4.74 16.89 -29.72
C ARG A 75 -5.51 18.21 -29.78
N ALA A 76 -6.77 18.22 -29.34
CA ALA A 76 -7.59 19.44 -29.27
C ALA A 76 -7.03 20.47 -28.28
N ALA A 77 -6.46 20.02 -27.17
CA ALA A 77 -5.85 20.90 -26.16
C ALA A 77 -4.47 21.44 -26.57
N GLY A 78 -3.92 21.05 -27.73
CA GLY A 78 -2.72 21.69 -28.29
C GLY A 78 -1.50 21.70 -27.36
N ARG A 79 -1.28 20.68 -26.52
CA ARG A 79 -0.01 20.56 -25.78
C ARG A 79 1.10 20.31 -26.81
N ARG A 80 1.78 21.38 -27.24
CA ARG A 80 3.09 21.30 -27.90
C ARG A 80 3.95 20.43 -26.99
N ARG A 81 4.33 19.24 -27.44
CA ARG A 81 5.39 18.48 -26.77
C ARG A 81 6.60 19.41 -26.79
N ARG A 82 6.97 19.97 -25.64
CA ARG A 82 8.26 20.66 -25.50
C ARG A 82 9.29 19.56 -25.76
N ALA A 83 9.94 19.67 -26.92
CA ALA A 83 11.01 18.80 -27.38
C ALA A 83 12.19 18.85 -26.39
#